data_AF-A0A662VBF7-F1
#
_entry.id   AF-A0A662VBF7-F1
#
_cell.length_a   1.000
_cell.length_b   1.000
_cell.length_c   1.000
_cell.angle_alpha   90.00
_cell.angle_beta   90.00
_cell.angle_gamma   90.00
#
_symmetry.space_group_name_H-M   'P 1'
#
loop_
_entity.id
_entity.type
_entity.pdbx_description
1 polymer ?
#
loop_
_entity_poly.entity_id
_entity_poly.type
_entity_poly.pdbx_seq_one_letter_code
_entity_poly.pdbx_strand_id
1 'polypeptide(L)'
;MEEIKELEKRLLKAVDSVLVCWELEGNLNMEFISWIYEYSPTVDVPGVSSYLVVLVGYVRKLFMQGFIGKAMVIDEETKATCTEIEILIETGKKMHLRPELKLEKCLEELEIEEYSVE
;
A
#
# COMPACT_ATOMS: atom_id res chain seq x y z
N MET A 1 9.69 1.44 21.63
CA MET A 1 8.76 0.30 21.46
C MET A 1 7.38 0.78 21.01
N GLU A 2 6.88 1.88 21.56
CA GLU A 2 5.64 2.54 21.10
C GLU A 2 5.84 3.21 19.73
N GLU A 3 6.91 3.99 19.55
CA GLU A 3 7.27 4.62 18.27
C GLU A 3 7.39 3.64 17.09
N ILE A 4 7.96 2.44 17.33
CA ILE A 4 8.09 1.40 16.30
C ILE A 4 6.72 0.88 15.87
N LYS A 5 5.78 0.73 16.81
CA LYS A 5 4.41 0.28 16.51
C LYS A 5 3.62 1.34 15.76
N GLU A 6 3.82 2.62 16.09
CA GLU A 6 3.19 3.72 15.37
C GLU A 6 3.69 3.85 13.95
N LEU A 7 5.02 3.75 13.76
CA LEU A 7 5.63 3.70 12.43
C LEU A 7 5.06 2.54 11.61
N GLU A 8 5.09 1.32 12.16
CA GLU A 8 4.53 0.14 11.51
C GLU A 8 3.07 0.40 11.11
N LYS A 9 2.23 0.87 12.03
CA LYS A 9 0.83 1.18 11.74
C LYS A 9 0.67 2.18 10.58
N ARG A 10 1.47 3.24 10.52
CA ARG A 10 1.41 4.22 9.42
C ARG A 10 1.84 3.62 8.09
N LEU A 11 2.96 2.90 8.05
CA LEU A 11 3.47 2.27 6.82
C LEU A 11 2.47 1.29 6.23
N LEU A 12 1.88 0.45 7.08
CA LEU A 12 0.92 -0.56 6.67
C LEU A 12 -0.37 0.05 6.16
N LYS A 13 -0.89 1.04 6.90
CA LYS A 13 -2.07 1.79 6.49
C LYS A 13 -1.89 2.46 5.13
N ALA A 14 -0.73 3.06 4.87
CA ALA A 14 -0.45 3.69 3.57
C ALA A 14 -0.51 2.68 2.41
N VAL A 15 -0.13 1.42 2.65
CA VAL A 15 -0.24 0.36 1.66
C VAL A 15 -1.66 -0.19 1.56
N ASP A 16 -2.35 -0.41 2.68
CA ASP A 16 -3.71 -0.90 2.72
C ASP A 16 -4.67 0.04 1.98
N SER A 17 -4.58 1.35 2.21
CA SER A 17 -5.38 2.36 1.49
C SER A 17 -5.17 2.27 -0.03
N VAL A 18 -3.94 2.03 -0.49
CA VAL A 18 -3.67 1.85 -1.91
C VAL A 18 -4.30 0.56 -2.44
N LEU A 19 -4.19 -0.56 -1.71
CA LEU A 19 -4.80 -1.82 -2.14
C LEU A 19 -6.32 -1.69 -2.23
N VAL A 20 -6.97 -1.12 -1.21
CA VAL A 20 -8.42 -0.85 -1.20
C VAL A 20 -8.82 0.04 -2.38
N CYS A 21 -8.14 1.17 -2.58
CA CYS A 21 -8.45 2.05 -3.71
C CYS A 21 -8.20 1.36 -5.06
N TRP A 22 -7.20 0.47 -5.16
CA TRP A 22 -6.95 -0.31 -6.35
C TRP A 22 -8.14 -1.25 -6.66
N GLU A 23 -8.74 -1.88 -5.66
CA GLU A 23 -9.94 -2.72 -5.87
C GLU A 23 -11.13 -1.92 -6.40
N LEU A 24 -11.34 -0.72 -5.85
CA LEU A 24 -12.44 0.17 -6.23
C LEU A 24 -12.27 0.75 -7.64
N GLU A 25 -11.03 0.87 -8.11
CA GLU A 25 -10.71 1.30 -9.46
C GLU A 25 -11.09 0.20 -10.47
N GLY A 26 -12.33 0.25 -10.94
CA GLY A 26 -13.01 -0.82 -11.70
C GLY A 26 -12.32 -1.31 -12.98
N ASN A 27 -11.28 -0.61 -13.45
CA ASN A 27 -10.48 -1.02 -14.60
C ASN A 27 -9.42 -2.09 -14.26
N LEU A 28 -9.15 -2.36 -12.98
CA LEU A 28 -8.00 -3.18 -12.57
C LEU A 28 -8.39 -4.62 -12.22
N ASN A 29 -9.68 -4.88 -11.93
CA ASN A 29 -10.31 -6.20 -11.76
C ASN A 29 -9.47 -7.18 -10.92
N MET A 30 -9.13 -6.73 -9.71
CA MET A 30 -8.42 -7.50 -8.69
C MET A 30 -9.10 -7.26 -7.36
N GLU A 31 -9.40 -8.35 -6.66
CA GLU A 31 -9.93 -8.36 -5.30
C GLU A 31 -8.83 -8.95 -4.41
N PHE A 32 -8.20 -8.14 -3.57
CA PHE A 32 -7.22 -8.55 -2.57
C PHE A 32 -7.95 -9.17 -1.37
N ILE A 33 -7.69 -10.45 -1.13
CA ILE A 33 -8.40 -11.23 -0.10
C ILE A 33 -7.70 -11.12 1.26
N SER A 34 -6.38 -11.22 1.24
CA SER A 34 -5.54 -11.14 2.43
C SER A 34 -4.10 -10.92 2.03
N TRP A 35 -3.34 -10.31 2.92
CA TRP A 35 -1.90 -10.12 2.76
C TRP A 35 -1.23 -10.02 4.13
N ILE A 36 0.06 -10.30 4.11
CA ILE A 36 1.00 -10.02 5.18
C ILE A 36 2.14 -9.17 4.63
N TYR A 37 2.86 -8.51 5.52
CA TYR A 37 3.89 -7.55 5.15
C TYR A 37 5.13 -7.73 6.01
N GLU A 38 6.26 -7.44 5.38
CA GLU A 38 7.52 -7.12 6.04
C GLU A 38 7.97 -5.75 5.54
N TYR A 39 8.59 -4.95 6.40
CA TYR A 39 9.14 -3.67 5.99
C TYR A 39 10.61 -3.53 6.37
N SER A 40 11.34 -2.78 5.57
CA SER A 40 12.74 -2.46 5.81
C SER A 40 13.03 -1.01 5.42
N PRO A 41 13.85 -0.28 6.18
CA PRO A 41 14.31 1.04 5.76
C PRO A 41 15.18 0.92 4.51
N THR A 42 15.06 1.85 3.56
CA THR A 42 15.83 1.83 2.30
C THR A 42 16.84 2.96 2.23
N VAL A 43 16.37 4.21 2.30
CA VAL A 43 17.21 5.40 2.26
C VAL A 43 16.77 6.35 3.37
N ASP A 44 17.74 6.74 4.18
CA ASP A 44 17.58 7.75 5.22
C ASP A 44 18.01 9.11 4.65
N VAL A 45 17.02 9.93 4.29
CA VAL A 45 17.23 11.33 3.92
C VAL A 45 16.84 12.18 5.13
N PRO A 46 17.63 13.18 5.55
CA PRO A 46 17.27 14.02 6.69
C PRO A 46 15.86 14.61 6.55
N GLY A 47 14.96 14.26 7.47
CA GLY A 47 13.56 14.71 7.50
C GLY A 47 12.58 13.87 6.67
N VAL A 48 13.04 12.82 5.97
CA VAL A 48 12.20 11.92 5.16
C VAL A 48 12.72 10.50 5.27
N SER A 49 11.98 9.63 5.96
CA SER A 49 12.33 8.21 6.06
C SER A 49 11.63 7.42 4.97
N SER A 50 12.38 6.64 4.19
CA SER A 50 11.81 5.79 3.15
C SER A 50 11.93 4.31 3.49
N TYR A 51 10.87 3.57 3.18
CA TYR A 51 10.70 2.16 3.53
C TYR A 51 10.26 1.35 2.32
N LEU A 52 10.88 0.17 2.18
CA LEU A 52 10.38 -0.88 1.31
C LEU A 52 9.46 -1.76 2.12
N VAL A 53 8.21 -1.85 1.71
CA VAL A 53 7.23 -2.80 2.25
C VAL A 53 7.06 -3.93 1.24
N VAL A 54 7.39 -5.14 1.64
CA VAL A 54 7.15 -6.36 0.87
C VAL A 54 5.84 -6.96 1.32
N LEU A 55 5.01 -7.36 0.36
CA LEU A 55 3.66 -7.87 0.58
C LEU A 55 3.58 -9.28 0.02
N VAL A 56 2.94 -10.20 0.74
CA VAL A 56 2.61 -11.52 0.20
C VAL A 56 1.17 -11.82 0.56
N GLY A 57 0.38 -12.26 -0.40
CA GLY A 57 -1.04 -12.45 -0.17
C GLY A 57 -1.75 -13.18 -1.27
N TYR A 58 -3.07 -13.10 -1.25
CA TYR A 58 -3.94 -13.71 -2.25
C TYR A 58 -4.83 -12.66 -2.89
N VAL A 59 -4.97 -12.76 -4.21
CA VAL A 59 -5.99 -12.04 -4.98
C VAL A 59 -7.00 -13.03 -5.53
N ARG A 60 -8.23 -12.57 -5.72
CA ARG A 60 -9.29 -13.28 -6.41
C ARG A 60 -9.57 -12.59 -7.74
N LYS A 61 -9.61 -13.40 -8.78
CA LYS A 61 -10.14 -13.01 -10.09
C LYS A 61 -11.17 -14.05 -10.54
N LEU A 62 -10.75 -15.02 -11.35
CA LEU A 62 -11.54 -16.24 -11.65
C LEU A 62 -11.29 -17.34 -10.61
N PHE A 63 -10.05 -17.43 -10.13
CA PHE A 63 -9.61 -18.32 -9.08
C PHE A 63 -8.77 -17.52 -8.08
N MET A 64 -8.52 -18.10 -6.91
CA MET A 64 -7.59 -17.54 -5.93
C MET A 64 -6.17 -17.73 -6.44
N GLN A 65 -5.36 -16.68 -6.39
CA GLN A 65 -3.98 -16.67 -6.86
C GLN A 65 -3.12 -15.96 -5.84
N GLY A 66 -1.97 -16.54 -5.54
CA GLY A 66 -0.96 -15.86 -4.73
C GLY A 66 -0.38 -14.65 -5.48
N PHE A 67 0.07 -13.67 -4.71
CA PHE A 67 0.85 -12.56 -5.23
C PHE A 67 2.00 -12.20 -4.29
N ILE A 68 3.04 -11.62 -4.87
CA ILE A 68 4.11 -10.95 -4.14
C ILE A 68 4.12 -9.49 -4.61
N GLY A 69 4.07 -8.57 -3.66
CA GLY A 69 4.12 -7.14 -3.89
C GLY A 69 5.35 -6.50 -3.26
N LYS A 70 5.73 -5.36 -3.80
CA LYS A 70 6.65 -4.42 -3.15
C LYS A 70 6.08 -3.02 -3.26
N ALA A 71 6.15 -2.26 -2.17
CA ALA A 71 5.70 -0.89 -2.11
C ALA A 71 6.82 0.00 -1.55
N MET A 72 6.96 1.20 -2.12
CA MET A 72 7.85 2.23 -1.62
C MET A 72 7.02 3.25 -0.84
N VAL A 73 7.27 3.32 0.46
CA VAL A 73 6.52 4.19 1.39
C VAL A 73 7.46 5.25 1.94
N ILE A 74 7.00 6.49 1.93
CA ILE A 74 7.69 7.63 2.53
C ILE A 74 6.96 8.00 3.83
N ASP A 75 7.65 8.04 4.96
CA ASP A 75 7.14 8.50 6.26
C ASP A 75 7.73 9.88 6.58
N GLU A 76 6.86 10.86 6.77
CA GLU A 76 7.15 12.25 7.14
C GLU A 76 6.76 12.52 8.60
N GLU A 77 6.90 11.51 9.47
CA GLU A 77 6.52 11.45 10.90
C GLU A 77 5.01 11.54 11.18
N THR A 78 4.32 12.46 10.51
CA THR A 78 2.89 12.72 10.67
C THR A 78 2.02 11.89 9.72
N LYS A 79 2.57 11.56 8.54
CA LYS A 79 1.89 10.82 7.48
C LYS A 79 2.87 9.87 6.79
N ALA A 80 2.37 8.71 6.40
CA ALA A 80 3.05 7.82 5.49
C ALA A 80 2.32 7.79 4.14
N THR A 81 3.07 7.81 3.04
CA THR A 81 2.52 7.84 1.68
C THR A 81 3.15 6.73 0.85
N CYS A 82 2.32 5.86 0.26
CA CYS A 82 2.76 4.84 -0.69
C CYS A 82 2.93 5.48 -2.08
N THR A 83 4.18 5.65 -2.51
CA THR A 83 4.55 6.36 -3.75
C THR A 83 4.58 5.45 -4.97
N GLU A 84 4.89 4.18 -4.75
CA GLU A 84 4.97 3.17 -5.80
C GLU A 84 4.56 1.82 -5.22
N ILE A 85 3.80 1.04 -5.98
CA ILE A 85 3.54 -0.36 -5.66
C ILE A 85 3.61 -1.21 -6.93
N GLU A 86 4.28 -2.34 -6.81
CA GLU A 86 4.45 -3.33 -7.87
C GLU A 86 4.00 -4.69 -7.35
N ILE A 87 3.16 -5.40 -8.12
CA ILE A 87 2.58 -6.68 -7.75
C ILE A 87 2.85 -7.70 -8.86
N LEU A 88 3.40 -8.85 -8.48
CA LEU A 88 3.57 -10.03 -9.31
C LEU A 88 2.59 -11.10 -8.84
N ILE A 89 1.65 -11.48 -9.70
CA ILE A 89 0.72 -12.59 -9.45
C ILE A 89 1.38 -13.89 -9.90
N GLU A 90 1.07 -15.01 -9.25
CA GLU A 90 1.53 -16.38 -9.58
C GLU A 90 1.40 -16.77 -11.07
N THR A 91 0.47 -16.14 -11.81
CA THR A 91 0.34 -16.31 -13.26
C THR A 91 1.50 -15.72 -14.08
N GLY A 92 2.45 -15.05 -13.43
CA GLY A 92 3.51 -14.26 -14.06
C GLY A 92 3.07 -12.85 -14.45
N LYS A 93 1.80 -12.48 -14.22
CA LYS A 93 1.31 -11.12 -14.50
C LYS A 93 1.95 -10.14 -13.51
N LYS A 94 2.69 -9.17 -14.06
CA LYS A 94 3.30 -8.08 -13.33
C LYS A 94 2.50 -6.79 -13.53
N MET A 95 2.27 -6.05 -12.46
CA MET A 95 1.53 -4.80 -12.47
C MET A 95 2.26 -3.77 -11.64
N HIS A 96 2.24 -2.54 -12.10
CA HIS A 96 2.91 -1.42 -11.45
C HIS A 96 1.95 -0.23 -11.41
N LEU A 97 1.90 0.42 -10.25
CA LEU A 97 1.00 1.50 -9.94
C LEU A 97 1.76 2.59 -9.18
N ARG A 98 1.54 3.84 -9.61
CA ARG A 98 1.90 5.05 -8.86
C ARG A 98 0.59 5.63 -8.32
N PRO A 99 0.28 5.43 -7.03
CA PRO A 99 -1.06 5.68 -6.49
C PRO A 99 -1.49 7.15 -6.65
N GLU A 100 -0.58 8.09 -6.42
CA GLU A 100 -0.80 9.54 -6.60
C GLU A 100 -1.29 9.93 -8.00
N LEU A 101 -1.00 9.13 -9.03
CA LEU A 101 -1.40 9.45 -10.42
C LEU A 101 -2.68 8.77 -10.86
N LYS A 102 -3.10 7.71 -10.16
CA LYS A 102 -4.19 6.83 -10.60
C LYS A 102 -5.33 6.68 -9.60
N LEU A 103 -5.05 6.88 -8.32
CA LEU A 103 -5.97 6.67 -7.21
C LEU A 103 -6.14 7.92 -6.34
N GLU A 104 -5.60 9.08 -6.77
CA GLU A 104 -5.61 10.35 -6.03
C GLU A 104 -6.97 10.63 -5.38
N LYS A 105 -8.03 10.65 -6.19
CA LYS A 105 -9.39 10.91 -5.72
C LYS A 105 -9.86 9.95 -4.62
N CYS A 106 -9.61 8.65 -4.78
CA CYS A 106 -10.02 7.65 -3.79
C CYS A 106 -9.22 7.80 -2.48
N LEU A 107 -7.92 8.08 -2.60
CA LEU A 107 -7.06 8.29 -1.43
C LEU A 107 -7.47 9.54 -0.65
N GLU A 108 -7.80 10.63 -1.34
CA GLU A 108 -8.33 11.85 -0.71
C GLU A 108 -9.66 11.59 0.02
N GLU A 109 -10.58 10.83 -0.59
CA GLU A 109 -11.86 10.47 0.03
C GLU A 109 -11.66 9.65 1.31
N LEU A 110 -10.76 8.66 1.30
CA LEU A 110 -10.42 7.88 2.50
C LEU A 110 -9.79 8.74 3.60
N GLU A 111 -8.94 9.71 3.26
CA GLU A 111 -8.36 10.62 4.24
C GLU A 111 -9.44 11.49 4.92
N ILE A 112 -10.40 12.02 4.15
CA ILE A 112 -11.49 12.85 4.69
C ILE A 112 -12.39 12.08 5.65
N GLU A 113 -12.74 10.83 5.33
CA GLU A 113 -13.58 10.01 6.21
C GLU A 113 -12.92 9.80 7.58
N GLU A 114 -11.60 9.64 7.64
CA GLU A 114 -10.89 9.45 8.90
C GLU A 114 -10.89 10.69 9.80
N TYR A 115 -10.77 11.89 9.23
CA TYR A 115 -10.87 13.14 10.00
C TYR A 115 -12.29 13.48 10.45
N SER A 116 -13.30 12.77 9.95
CA SER A 116 -14.71 12.98 10.32
C SER A 116 -15.19 12.11 11.48
N VAL A 117 -14.34 11.17 11.93
CA VAL A 117 -14.57 10.30 13.09
C VAL A 117 -13.71 10.79 14.26
N GLU A 118 -13.97 12.01 14.74
CA GLU A 118 -13.49 12.54 16.03
C GLU A 118 -14.67 12.83 16.97
#